data_AF-A0A498ATE5-F1
#
_entry.id   AF-A0A498ATE5-F1
#
_cell.length_a   1.000
_cell.length_b   1.000
_cell.length_c   1.000
_cell.angle_alpha   90.00
_cell.angle_beta   90.00
_cell.angle_gamma   90.00
#
_symmetry.space_group_name_H-M   'P 1'
#
loop_
_entity.id
_entity.type
_entity.pdbx_description
1 polymer ?
#
loop_
_entity_poly.entity_id
_entity_poly.type
_entity_poly.pdbx_seq_one_letter_code
_entity_poly.pdbx_strand_id
1 'polypeptide(L)'
;MTSYEAGQRVALLHTTDPYTLLRTGDTGTVRRHNQGHNIVEVTWDGGSTLSMCLDDGDRIAPAATPPPTGDPVAEAAGWAAALRRMRAAGTEAGRTAAEWWAQDTIGARASGGTRLAARRILAGLDEVDPVVLDALPRFSSAGDSVDTAGWELFADATGDVSGWFGLGIQQRDEAMAVYRDAYDTAVTDRVAELCHLAASPTGRDVSHLRPDRVRIGGVGVFSGDWARTTGPDGDDRIEVGFVGTLIDHWNGWAVFSCTREVAEAIVADQQRHRDRYRHRLREQGVPADDLDRRVDAELADLSFDGDVIVADQRALSDDPEAIERIPPDGDRRYVVMGRSWCWEAVDPYACDRIVGDLPEPDQAQAGPRPGHAASLEAEPASAAASDTTTTNESNRRRAR
;
A
#
# COMPACT_ATOMS: atom_id res chain seq x y z
N MET A 1 -34.56 37.53 -48.56
CA MET A 1 -34.29 37.10 -47.19
C MET A 1 -33.07 36.21 -47.21
N THR A 2 -32.06 36.52 -46.40
CA THR A 2 -30.87 35.67 -46.26
C THR A 2 -31.25 34.48 -45.40
N SER A 3 -31.10 33.25 -45.91
CA SER A 3 -31.31 32.04 -45.11
C SER A 3 -29.97 31.54 -44.59
N TYR A 4 -29.91 31.21 -43.30
CA TYR A 4 -28.76 30.56 -42.68
C TYR A 4 -29.02 29.06 -42.51
N GLU A 5 -28.03 28.24 -42.84
CA GLU A 5 -28.09 26.78 -42.73
C GLU A 5 -27.42 26.29 -41.44
N ALA A 6 -27.93 25.20 -40.87
CA ALA A 6 -27.27 24.55 -39.74
C ALA A 6 -25.85 24.09 -40.16
N GLY A 7 -24.84 24.39 -39.34
CA GLY A 7 -23.44 24.16 -39.65
C GLY A 7 -22.74 25.31 -40.39
N GLN A 8 -23.48 26.33 -40.85
CA GLN A 8 -22.88 27.48 -41.51
C GLN A 8 -22.05 28.33 -40.53
N ARG A 9 -20.87 28.78 -40.98
CA ARG A 9 -20.03 29.72 -40.24
C ARG A 9 -20.51 31.14 -40.43
N VAL A 10 -20.60 31.87 -39.33
CA VAL A 10 -21.02 33.28 -39.31
C VAL A 10 -20.08 34.12 -38.44
N ALA A 11 -19.96 35.39 -38.78
CA ALA A 11 -19.28 36.41 -37.98
C ALA A 11 -20.29 37.41 -37.46
N LEU A 12 -20.15 37.81 -36.20
CA LEU A 12 -20.93 38.87 -35.59
C LEU A 12 -20.55 40.22 -36.21
N LEU A 13 -21.52 40.91 -36.80
CA LEU A 13 -21.32 42.29 -37.26
C LEU A 13 -21.79 43.28 -36.20
N HIS A 14 -22.93 43.00 -35.56
CA HIS A 14 -23.52 43.87 -34.56
C HIS A 14 -24.50 43.10 -33.69
N THR A 15 -24.58 43.46 -32.41
CA THR A 15 -25.63 42.98 -31.51
C THR A 15 -26.18 44.10 -30.64
N THR A 16 -27.47 44.03 -30.34
CA THR A 16 -28.18 44.96 -29.45
C THR A 16 -28.22 44.50 -28.00
N ASP A 17 -27.79 43.26 -27.70
CA ASP A 17 -27.72 42.73 -26.33
C ASP A 17 -26.57 43.40 -25.55
N PRO A 18 -26.86 44.22 -24.53
CA PRO A 18 -25.82 44.91 -23.75
C PRO A 18 -25.11 43.98 -22.75
N TYR A 19 -25.61 42.76 -22.53
CA TYR A 19 -25.09 41.81 -21.55
C TYR A 19 -24.19 40.74 -22.15
N THR A 20 -24.05 40.71 -23.49
CA THR A 20 -23.15 39.77 -24.14
C THR A 20 -21.69 40.24 -24.08
N LEU A 21 -20.78 39.28 -23.94
CA LEU A 21 -19.34 39.52 -24.05
C LEU A 21 -18.86 39.52 -25.51
N LEU A 22 -19.73 39.15 -26.46
CA LEU A 22 -19.37 39.08 -27.87
C LEU A 22 -18.98 40.45 -28.43
N ARG A 23 -18.02 40.43 -29.36
CA ARG A 23 -17.50 41.61 -30.07
C ARG A 23 -17.72 41.46 -31.57
N THR A 24 -17.87 42.58 -32.27
CA THR A 24 -17.89 42.59 -33.74
C THR A 24 -16.64 41.88 -34.27
N GLY A 25 -16.84 40.89 -35.13
CA GLY A 25 -15.80 40.01 -35.67
C GLY A 25 -15.80 38.61 -35.07
N ASP A 26 -16.39 38.40 -33.89
CA ASP A 26 -16.46 37.07 -33.26
C ASP A 26 -17.17 36.09 -34.18
N THR A 27 -16.67 34.86 -34.22
CA THR A 27 -17.18 33.84 -35.13
C THR A 27 -17.92 32.74 -34.39
N GLY A 28 -18.88 32.13 -35.08
CA GLY A 28 -19.71 31.07 -34.54
C GLY A 28 -20.31 30.19 -35.61
N THR A 29 -20.90 29.09 -35.17
CA THR A 29 -21.55 28.09 -36.03
C THR A 29 -23.05 28.14 -35.80
N VAL A 30 -23.81 28.31 -36.88
CA VAL A 30 -25.27 28.30 -36.85
C VAL A 30 -25.75 26.92 -36.43
N ARG A 31 -26.52 26.84 -35.34
CA ARG A 31 -27.20 25.61 -34.91
C ARG A 31 -28.51 25.43 -35.65
N ARG A 32 -29.28 26.52 -35.74
CA ARG A 32 -30.62 26.53 -36.29
C ARG A 32 -31.01 27.95 -36.69
N HIS A 33 -31.80 28.06 -37.76
CA HIS A 33 -32.47 29.29 -38.13
C HIS A 33 -33.98 29.10 -38.08
N ASN A 34 -34.66 29.84 -37.21
CA ASN A 34 -36.12 29.93 -37.18
C ASN A 34 -36.57 31.08 -38.08
N GLN A 35 -36.90 30.75 -39.33
CA GLN A 35 -37.33 31.73 -40.32
C GLN A 35 -38.63 32.47 -39.94
N GLY A 36 -39.51 31.85 -39.16
CA GLY A 36 -40.78 32.48 -38.76
C GLY A 36 -40.62 33.64 -37.78
N HIS A 37 -39.56 33.60 -36.97
CA HIS A 37 -39.23 34.66 -35.99
C HIS A 37 -37.93 35.41 -36.36
N ASN A 38 -37.30 35.06 -37.48
CA ASN A 38 -36.00 35.58 -37.92
C ASN A 38 -34.90 35.51 -36.84
N ILE A 39 -34.86 34.40 -36.10
CA ILE A 39 -33.88 34.14 -35.02
C ILE A 39 -32.89 33.07 -35.49
N VAL A 40 -31.60 33.36 -35.37
CA VAL A 40 -30.51 32.41 -35.65
C VAL A 40 -29.82 32.03 -34.35
N GLU A 41 -29.94 30.77 -33.95
CA GLU A 41 -29.21 30.22 -32.81
C GLU A 41 -27.76 29.92 -33.23
N VAL A 42 -26.78 30.51 -32.55
CA VAL A 42 -25.36 30.38 -32.88
C VAL A 42 -24.58 29.87 -31.68
N THR A 43 -23.73 28.87 -31.90
CA THR A 43 -22.66 28.52 -30.95
C THR A 43 -21.43 29.34 -31.33
N TRP A 44 -21.09 30.33 -30.52
CA TRP A 44 -19.92 31.18 -30.72
C TRP A 44 -18.67 30.47 -30.22
N ASP A 45 -17.53 30.70 -30.89
CA ASP A 45 -16.28 30.00 -30.58
C ASP A 45 -15.76 30.35 -29.18
N GLY A 46 -16.09 31.53 -28.66
CA GLY A 46 -15.83 31.94 -27.27
C GLY A 46 -16.70 31.26 -26.22
N GLY A 47 -17.49 30.24 -26.59
CA GLY A 47 -18.33 29.46 -25.68
C GLY A 47 -19.75 30.00 -25.45
N SER A 48 -20.07 31.19 -25.95
CA SER A 48 -21.44 31.74 -25.87
C SER A 48 -22.40 30.96 -26.79
N THR A 49 -23.67 30.86 -26.39
CA THR A 49 -24.75 30.28 -27.21
C THR A 49 -25.82 31.31 -27.59
N LEU A 50 -25.43 32.60 -27.62
CA LEU A 50 -26.34 33.71 -27.90
C LEU A 50 -27.07 33.52 -29.24
N SER A 51 -28.39 33.68 -29.18
CA SER A 51 -29.26 33.71 -30.35
C SER A 51 -29.33 35.11 -30.93
N MET A 52 -29.29 35.23 -32.24
CA MET A 52 -29.31 36.50 -32.96
C MET A 52 -30.72 36.79 -33.48
N CYS A 53 -31.32 37.88 -33.00
CA CYS A 53 -32.63 38.36 -33.38
C CYS A 53 -32.50 39.33 -34.57
N LEU A 54 -32.52 38.82 -35.80
CA LEU A 54 -32.16 39.62 -36.98
C LEU A 54 -33.14 40.77 -37.28
N ASP A 55 -34.38 40.66 -36.79
CA ASP A 55 -35.38 41.72 -36.86
C ASP A 55 -35.17 42.83 -35.80
N ASP A 56 -34.42 42.55 -34.74
CA ASP A 56 -34.20 43.45 -33.60
C ASP A 56 -32.77 44.01 -33.56
N GLY A 57 -32.29 44.40 -34.74
CA GLY A 57 -31.01 45.10 -34.90
C GLY A 57 -29.77 44.21 -34.98
N ASP A 58 -29.83 42.94 -34.57
CA ASP A 58 -28.69 42.04 -34.67
C ASP A 58 -28.27 41.78 -36.13
N ARG A 59 -26.95 41.69 -36.38
CA ARG A 59 -26.39 41.46 -37.71
C ARG A 59 -25.28 40.43 -37.67
N ILE A 60 -25.38 39.44 -38.55
CA ILE A 60 -24.35 38.43 -38.79
C ILE A 60 -24.09 38.27 -40.29
N ALA A 61 -22.86 37.95 -40.68
CA ALA A 61 -22.50 37.66 -42.06
C ALA A 61 -21.91 36.25 -42.19
N PRO A 62 -22.09 35.55 -43.32
CA PRO A 62 -21.35 34.32 -43.60
C PRO A 62 -19.85 34.58 -43.47
N ALA A 63 -19.18 33.79 -42.64
CA ALA A 63 -17.73 33.81 -42.51
C ALA A 63 -17.14 32.75 -43.42
N ALA A 64 -16.08 33.09 -44.16
CA ALA A 64 -15.27 32.09 -44.84
C ALA A 64 -14.67 31.17 -43.75
N THR A 65 -14.87 29.86 -43.86
CA THR A 65 -14.19 28.88 -43.01
C THR A 65 -12.68 29.11 -43.18
N PRO A 66 -11.94 29.58 -42.15
CA PRO A 66 -10.49 29.56 -42.26
C PRO A 66 -10.07 28.09 -42.40
N PRO A 67 -9.13 27.74 -43.30
CA PRO A 67 -8.55 26.42 -43.28
C PRO A 67 -7.99 26.16 -41.88
N PRO A 68 -8.06 24.93 -41.34
CA PRO A 68 -7.40 24.61 -40.07
C PRO A 68 -5.92 24.95 -40.23
N THR A 69 -5.48 26.01 -39.54
CA THR A 69 -4.15 26.60 -39.72
C THR A 69 -3.07 25.85 -38.93
N GLY A 70 -3.43 24.78 -38.23
CA GLY A 70 -2.52 23.92 -37.49
C GLY A 70 -2.26 22.61 -38.21
N ASP A 71 -1.01 22.15 -38.15
CA ASP A 71 -0.70 20.75 -38.39
C ASP A 71 -1.40 19.91 -37.31
N PRO A 72 -2.39 19.06 -37.65
CA PRO A 72 -3.15 18.29 -36.66
C PRO A 72 -2.25 17.37 -35.82
N VAL A 73 -1.08 16.99 -36.32
CA VAL A 73 -0.08 16.23 -35.56
C VAL A 73 0.56 17.11 -34.48
N ALA A 74 0.84 18.37 -34.79
CA ALA A 74 1.40 19.33 -33.83
C ALA A 74 0.37 19.72 -32.75
N GLU A 75 -0.89 19.89 -33.11
CA GLU A 75 -1.98 20.15 -32.16
C GLU A 75 -2.21 18.95 -31.23
N ALA A 76 -2.26 17.73 -31.77
CA ALA A 76 -2.39 16.51 -30.96
C ALA A 76 -1.18 16.31 -30.03
N ALA A 77 0.03 16.58 -30.51
CA ALA A 77 1.24 16.52 -29.69
C ALA A 77 1.24 17.57 -28.57
N GLY A 78 0.75 18.78 -28.86
CA GLY A 78 0.56 19.86 -27.88
C GLY A 78 -0.44 19.48 -26.80
N TRP A 79 -1.59 18.92 -27.18
CA TRP A 79 -2.60 18.46 -26.24
C TRP A 79 -2.11 17.32 -25.35
N ALA A 80 -1.46 16.31 -25.93
CA ALA A 80 -0.87 15.22 -25.17
C ALA A 80 0.20 15.71 -24.17
N ALA A 81 0.96 16.76 -24.52
CA ALA A 81 1.89 17.40 -23.60
C ALA A 81 1.18 18.13 -22.45
N ALA A 82 0.09 18.83 -22.73
CA ALA A 82 -0.73 19.48 -21.71
C ALA A 82 -1.30 18.44 -20.73
N LEU A 83 -1.89 17.35 -21.22
CA LEU A 83 -2.41 16.27 -20.36
C LEU A 83 -1.33 15.61 -19.50
N ARG A 84 -0.12 15.42 -20.02
CA ARG A 84 1.02 14.92 -19.21
C ARG A 84 1.37 15.87 -18.07
N ARG A 85 1.34 17.18 -18.32
CA ARG A 85 1.60 18.19 -17.27
C ARG A 85 0.48 18.23 -16.24
N MET A 86 -0.78 18.15 -16.66
CA MET A 86 -1.93 18.04 -15.75
C MET A 86 -1.83 16.81 -14.86
N ARG A 87 -1.47 15.65 -15.43
CA ARG A 87 -1.21 14.42 -14.66
C ARG A 87 -0.10 14.63 -13.64
N ALA A 88 1.05 15.19 -14.04
CA ALA A 88 2.17 15.44 -13.15
C ALA A 88 1.80 16.39 -12.00
N ALA A 89 1.05 17.46 -12.29
CA ALA A 89 0.55 18.39 -11.29
C ALA A 89 -0.43 17.72 -10.32
N GLY A 90 -1.34 16.88 -10.82
CA GLY A 90 -2.26 16.10 -9.99
C GLY A 90 -1.51 15.14 -9.06
N THR A 91 -0.51 14.41 -9.58
CA THR A 91 0.35 13.54 -8.78
C THR A 91 1.08 14.30 -7.67
N GLU A 92 1.65 15.46 -7.96
CA GLU A 92 2.37 16.26 -6.96
C GLU A 92 1.44 16.82 -5.88
N ALA A 93 0.27 17.33 -6.29
CA ALA A 93 -0.74 17.81 -5.36
C ALA A 93 -1.28 16.68 -4.46
N GLY A 94 -1.48 15.49 -5.01
CA GLY A 94 -1.92 14.31 -4.26
C GLY A 94 -0.89 13.88 -3.22
N ARG A 95 0.40 13.81 -3.60
CA ARG A 95 1.48 13.52 -2.65
C ARG A 95 1.55 14.54 -1.52
N THR A 96 1.49 15.82 -1.85
CA THR A 96 1.49 16.90 -0.87
C THR A 96 0.32 16.72 0.10
N ALA A 97 -0.90 16.51 -0.41
CA ALA A 97 -2.09 16.32 0.42
C ALA A 97 -1.96 15.10 1.35
N ALA A 98 -1.42 13.99 0.86
CA ALA A 98 -1.16 12.80 1.67
C ALA A 98 -0.15 13.08 2.80
N GLU A 99 0.90 13.86 2.55
CA GLU A 99 1.87 14.23 3.59
C GLU A 99 1.27 15.11 4.68
N TRP A 100 0.44 16.09 4.31
CA TRP A 100 -0.29 16.92 5.27
C TRP A 100 -1.26 16.08 6.11
N TRP A 101 -2.06 15.24 5.46
CA TRP A 101 -2.96 14.32 6.15
C TRP A 101 -2.24 13.37 7.10
N ALA A 102 -1.08 12.86 6.70
CA ALA A 102 -0.31 11.94 7.51
C ALA A 102 0.21 12.60 8.78
N GLN A 103 0.60 13.88 8.73
CA GLN A 103 1.04 14.61 9.93
C GLN A 103 -0.01 14.61 11.05
N ASP A 104 -1.28 14.76 10.67
CA ASP A 104 -2.39 14.86 11.61
C ASP A 104 -2.97 13.49 12.00
N THR A 105 -2.87 12.48 11.12
CA THR A 105 -3.49 11.16 11.33
C THR A 105 -2.54 10.11 11.90
N ILE A 106 -1.30 10.05 11.39
CA ILE A 106 -0.29 9.05 11.75
C ILE A 106 1.08 9.69 12.04
N GLY A 107 1.12 11.00 12.26
CA GLY A 107 2.34 11.77 12.45
C GLY A 107 2.47 12.31 13.87
N ALA A 108 3.36 13.27 14.05
CA ALA A 108 3.68 13.86 15.35
C ALA A 108 2.48 14.59 16.01
N ARG A 109 1.42 14.91 15.26
CA ARG A 109 0.20 15.56 15.79
C ARG A 109 -0.92 14.56 16.08
N ALA A 110 -0.78 13.30 15.69
CA ALA A 110 -1.77 12.28 15.97
C ALA A 110 -1.88 12.03 17.48
N SER A 111 -3.09 11.87 17.99
CA SER A 111 -3.32 11.40 19.36
C SER A 111 -3.46 9.87 19.35
N GLY A 112 -2.69 9.18 20.18
CA GLY A 112 -2.77 7.71 20.34
C GLY A 112 -1.66 6.92 19.63
N GLY A 113 -1.92 5.63 19.40
CA GLY A 113 -0.94 4.68 18.87
C GLY A 113 -0.78 4.79 17.36
N THR A 114 0.13 5.65 16.89
CA THR A 114 0.45 5.85 15.47
C THR A 114 0.62 4.56 14.67
N ARG A 115 1.39 3.60 15.19
CA ARG A 115 1.65 2.31 14.52
C ARG A 115 0.36 1.51 14.32
N LEU A 116 -0.55 1.56 15.28
CA LEU A 116 -1.83 0.87 15.23
C LEU A 116 -2.76 1.50 14.19
N ALA A 117 -2.87 2.83 14.20
CA ALA A 117 -3.64 3.57 13.22
C ALA A 117 -3.16 3.30 11.79
N ALA A 118 -1.84 3.33 11.58
CA ALA A 118 -1.24 3.03 10.28
C ALA A 118 -1.55 1.61 9.77
N ARG A 119 -1.50 0.59 10.66
CA ARG A 119 -1.87 -0.79 10.31
C ARG A 119 -3.33 -0.92 9.90
N ARG A 120 -4.26 -0.29 10.65
CA ARG A 120 -5.69 -0.31 10.32
C ARG A 120 -5.97 0.33 8.97
N ILE A 121 -5.29 1.43 8.66
CA ILE A 121 -5.42 2.11 7.36
C ILE A 121 -4.91 1.19 6.24
N LEU A 122 -3.74 0.56 6.40
CA LEU A 122 -3.23 -0.40 5.41
C LEU A 122 -4.18 -1.57 5.17
N ALA A 123 -4.75 -2.16 6.24
CA ALA A 123 -5.73 -3.22 6.11
C ALA A 123 -6.97 -2.76 5.33
N GLY A 124 -7.51 -1.57 5.65
CA GLY A 124 -8.65 -1.02 4.91
C GLY A 124 -8.33 -0.66 3.47
N LEU A 125 -7.10 -0.25 3.14
CA LEU A 125 -6.68 -0.05 1.74
C LEU A 125 -6.62 -1.38 0.97
N ASP A 126 -6.05 -2.43 1.57
CA ASP A 126 -5.98 -3.77 0.96
C ASP A 126 -7.37 -4.38 0.76
N GLU A 127 -8.32 -4.11 1.66
CA GLU A 127 -9.72 -4.58 1.58
C GLU A 127 -10.66 -3.67 0.77
N VAL A 128 -10.16 -2.50 0.32
CA VAL A 128 -10.98 -1.48 -0.36
C VAL A 128 -12.16 -1.02 0.54
N ASP A 129 -11.91 -0.86 1.84
CA ASP A 129 -12.90 -0.43 2.82
C ASP A 129 -13.36 1.01 2.51
N PRO A 130 -14.66 1.23 2.20
CA PRO A 130 -15.17 2.56 1.88
C PRO A 130 -14.95 3.56 3.02
N VAL A 131 -14.96 3.15 4.29
CA VAL A 131 -14.74 4.04 5.43
C VAL A 131 -13.32 4.61 5.41
N VAL A 132 -12.33 3.78 5.11
CA VAL A 132 -10.93 4.20 5.00
C VAL A 132 -10.73 5.07 3.76
N LEU A 133 -11.30 4.65 2.61
CA LEU A 133 -11.21 5.43 1.37
C LEU A 133 -11.96 6.76 1.43
N ASP A 134 -13.02 6.87 2.22
CA ASP A 134 -13.75 8.12 2.50
C ASP A 134 -12.96 9.05 3.42
N ALA A 135 -12.06 8.52 4.26
CA ALA A 135 -11.21 9.29 5.16
C ALA A 135 -9.91 9.81 4.53
N LEU A 136 -9.55 9.33 3.33
CA LEU A 136 -8.38 9.83 2.59
C LEU A 136 -8.61 11.25 2.07
N PRO A 137 -7.54 12.03 1.85
CA PRO A 137 -7.62 13.29 1.13
C PRO A 137 -8.29 13.08 -0.23
N ARG A 138 -9.42 13.75 -0.44
CA ARG A 138 -10.09 13.80 -1.73
C ARG A 138 -9.86 15.14 -2.37
N PHE A 139 -9.79 15.15 -3.69
CA PHE A 139 -9.90 16.38 -4.44
C PHE A 139 -11.29 16.99 -4.19
N SER A 140 -11.39 17.92 -3.23
CA SER A 140 -12.62 18.64 -2.93
C SER A 140 -12.58 20.03 -3.57
N SER A 141 -13.11 20.15 -4.78
CA SER A 141 -13.59 21.43 -5.28
C SER A 141 -14.98 21.69 -4.69
N ALA A 142 -15.04 21.95 -3.38
CA ALA A 142 -16.32 22.17 -2.71
C ALA A 142 -16.94 23.48 -3.21
N GLY A 143 -17.85 23.38 -4.19
CA GLY A 143 -18.77 24.46 -4.58
C GLY A 143 -18.31 25.39 -5.70
N ASP A 144 -17.05 25.32 -6.13
CA ASP A 144 -16.58 26.11 -7.28
C ASP A 144 -16.90 25.41 -8.60
N SER A 145 -17.50 26.17 -9.53
CA SER A 145 -17.69 25.69 -10.89
C SER A 145 -16.34 25.25 -11.47
N VAL A 146 -16.32 24.13 -12.20
CA VAL A 146 -15.12 23.58 -12.86
C VAL A 146 -14.37 24.65 -13.64
N ASP A 147 -15.09 25.67 -14.13
CA ASP A 147 -14.52 26.80 -14.87
C ASP A 147 -13.68 27.76 -14.03
N THR A 148 -13.91 27.94 -12.72
CA THR A 148 -13.15 28.91 -11.89
C THR A 148 -11.87 28.32 -11.31
N ALA A 149 -11.88 27.05 -10.90
CA ALA A 149 -10.68 26.39 -10.37
C ALA A 149 -9.86 25.70 -11.48
N GLY A 150 -10.51 25.29 -12.58
CA GLY A 150 -9.84 24.53 -13.65
C GLY A 150 -8.82 25.34 -14.43
N TRP A 151 -9.08 26.63 -14.68
CA TRP A 151 -8.13 27.49 -15.40
C TRP A 151 -6.86 27.78 -14.59
N GLU A 152 -6.97 27.97 -13.26
CA GLU A 152 -5.83 28.18 -12.37
C GLU A 152 -4.94 26.93 -12.35
N LEU A 153 -5.55 25.75 -12.15
CA LEU A 153 -4.83 24.47 -12.18
C LEU A 153 -4.16 24.22 -13.53
N PHE A 154 -4.84 24.53 -14.63
CA PHE A 154 -4.28 24.39 -15.97
C PHE A 154 -3.12 25.38 -16.19
N ALA A 155 -3.27 26.63 -15.77
CA ALA A 155 -2.22 27.63 -15.86
C ALA A 155 -0.99 27.24 -15.03
N ASP A 156 -1.18 26.80 -13.80
CA ASP A 156 -0.09 26.35 -12.92
C ASP A 156 0.63 25.13 -13.48
N ALA A 157 -0.11 24.15 -14.02
CA ALA A 157 0.47 22.93 -14.58
C ALA A 157 1.18 23.18 -15.92
N THR A 158 0.64 24.04 -16.78
CA THR A 158 1.10 24.17 -18.17
C THR A 158 1.91 25.44 -18.44
N GLY A 159 1.80 26.45 -17.59
CA GLY A 159 2.31 27.80 -17.80
C GLY A 159 1.49 28.64 -18.79
N ASP A 160 0.32 28.14 -19.24
CA ASP A 160 -0.48 28.76 -20.29
C ASP A 160 -1.91 29.08 -19.82
N VAL A 161 -2.10 30.31 -19.33
CA VAL A 161 -3.41 30.84 -18.93
C VAL A 161 -4.34 30.97 -20.14
N SER A 162 -3.80 31.41 -21.29
CA SER A 162 -4.60 31.65 -22.50
C SER A 162 -5.10 30.37 -23.15
N GLY A 163 -4.32 29.29 -23.05
CA GLY A 163 -4.63 27.99 -23.61
C GLY A 163 -5.93 27.43 -23.09
N TRP A 164 -6.21 27.57 -21.79
CA TRP A 164 -7.45 27.07 -21.16
C TRP A 164 -8.72 27.63 -21.82
N PHE A 165 -8.75 28.94 -22.08
CA PHE A 165 -9.92 29.60 -22.68
C PHE A 165 -10.11 29.23 -24.15
N GLY A 166 -9.05 28.79 -24.83
CA GLY A 166 -9.10 28.24 -26.18
C GLY A 166 -9.54 26.77 -26.25
N LEU A 167 -9.58 26.04 -25.13
CA LEU A 167 -10.03 24.65 -25.10
C LEU A 167 -11.55 24.56 -25.21
N GLY A 168 -12.02 23.56 -25.96
CA GLY A 168 -13.42 23.15 -25.94
C GLY A 168 -13.80 22.46 -24.63
N ILE A 169 -15.11 22.39 -24.32
CA ILE A 169 -15.63 21.79 -23.07
C ILE A 169 -15.07 20.38 -22.85
N GLN A 170 -15.04 19.54 -23.89
CA GLN A 170 -14.53 18.17 -23.80
C GLN A 170 -13.05 18.10 -23.40
N GLN A 171 -12.22 19.03 -23.91
CA GLN A 171 -10.80 19.09 -23.56
C GLN A 171 -10.60 19.56 -22.12
N ARG A 172 -11.40 20.54 -21.67
CA ARG A 172 -11.39 20.98 -20.26
C ARG A 172 -11.78 19.84 -19.32
N ASP A 173 -12.84 19.11 -19.64
CA ASP A 173 -13.29 17.94 -18.88
C ASP A 173 -12.21 16.86 -18.85
N GLU A 174 -11.57 16.58 -19.99
CA GLU A 174 -10.48 15.60 -20.08
C GLU A 174 -9.26 16.02 -19.24
N ALA A 175 -8.82 17.27 -19.32
CA ALA A 175 -7.71 17.77 -18.51
C ALA A 175 -8.00 17.65 -17.00
N MET A 176 -9.22 17.98 -16.58
CA MET A 176 -9.62 17.88 -15.18
C MET A 176 -9.78 16.43 -14.72
N ALA A 177 -10.30 15.54 -15.57
CA ALA A 177 -10.38 14.11 -15.28
C ALA A 177 -8.98 13.51 -15.07
N VAL A 178 -8.03 13.82 -15.97
CA VAL A 178 -6.64 13.35 -15.87
C VAL A 178 -5.94 13.86 -14.61
N TYR A 179 -6.19 15.12 -14.22
CA TYR A 179 -5.65 15.67 -12.99
C TYR A 179 -6.21 14.94 -11.74
N ARG A 180 -7.53 14.77 -11.65
CA ARG A 180 -8.19 14.15 -10.50
C ARG A 180 -7.79 12.69 -10.32
N ASP A 181 -7.79 11.92 -11.40
CA ASP A 181 -7.35 10.53 -11.41
C ASP A 181 -5.90 10.40 -10.91
N ALA A 182 -5.00 11.28 -11.38
CA ALA A 182 -3.61 11.32 -10.95
C ALA A 182 -3.44 11.74 -9.49
N TYR A 183 -4.29 12.64 -9.01
CA TYR A 183 -4.33 13.07 -7.61
C TYR A 183 -4.75 11.92 -6.70
N ASP A 184 -5.90 11.30 -6.96
CA ASP A 184 -6.47 10.25 -6.09
C ASP A 184 -5.56 9.02 -6.04
N THR A 185 -4.98 8.64 -7.19
CA THR A 185 -3.96 7.58 -7.26
C THR A 185 -2.74 7.93 -6.41
N ALA A 186 -2.20 9.13 -6.56
CA ALA A 186 -1.01 9.56 -5.82
C ALA A 186 -1.26 9.72 -4.32
N VAL A 187 -2.45 10.15 -3.90
CA VAL A 187 -2.85 10.16 -2.49
C VAL A 187 -2.82 8.75 -1.92
N THR A 188 -3.49 7.81 -2.60
CA THR A 188 -3.60 6.42 -2.13
C THR A 188 -2.23 5.78 -2.00
N ASP A 189 -1.40 5.87 -3.04
CA ASP A 189 -0.04 5.33 -3.06
C ASP A 189 0.83 5.94 -1.95
N ARG A 190 0.79 7.28 -1.80
CA ARG A 190 1.61 7.98 -0.81
C ARG A 190 1.14 7.73 0.62
N VAL A 191 -0.16 7.63 0.86
CA VAL A 191 -0.71 7.25 2.17
C VAL A 191 -0.27 5.84 2.54
N ALA A 192 -0.35 4.88 1.61
CA ALA A 192 0.12 3.52 1.84
C ALA A 192 1.61 3.49 2.22
N GLU A 193 2.46 4.21 1.47
CA GLU A 193 3.90 4.33 1.77
C GLU A 193 4.16 4.91 3.18
N LEU A 194 3.49 6.02 3.52
CA LEU A 194 3.64 6.67 4.83
C LEU A 194 3.11 5.78 5.97
N CYS A 195 2.01 5.06 5.74
CA CYS A 195 1.51 4.08 6.70
C CYS A 195 2.47 2.90 6.86
N HIS A 196 3.10 2.40 5.79
CA HIS A 196 4.13 1.37 5.89
C HIS A 196 5.32 1.86 6.73
N LEU A 197 5.80 3.09 6.53
CA LEU A 197 6.87 3.65 7.35
C LEU A 197 6.47 3.77 8.83
N ALA A 198 5.25 4.26 9.11
CA ALA A 198 4.73 4.43 10.47
C ALA A 198 4.42 3.09 11.16
N ALA A 199 3.94 2.10 10.40
CA ALA A 199 3.62 0.76 10.88
C ALA A 199 4.88 -0.08 11.15
N SER A 200 6.00 0.25 10.48
CA SER A 200 7.22 -0.54 10.51
C SER A 200 7.82 -0.65 11.90
N PRO A 201 8.26 -1.86 12.32
CA PRO A 201 9.05 -2.04 13.54
C PRO A 201 10.42 -1.36 13.45
N THR A 202 10.92 -1.09 12.23
CA THR A 202 12.28 -0.57 11.99
C THR A 202 12.30 0.84 11.39
N GLY A 203 11.15 1.47 11.16
CA GLY A 203 11.04 2.79 10.52
C GLY A 203 11.41 2.82 9.03
N ARG A 204 11.49 1.66 8.38
CA ARG A 204 11.70 1.48 6.93
C ARG A 204 10.65 0.55 6.35
N ASP A 205 10.37 0.68 5.05
CA ASP A 205 9.52 -0.28 4.34
C ASP A 205 10.16 -1.67 4.36
N VAL A 206 9.38 -2.67 4.75
CA VAL A 206 9.76 -4.09 4.87
C VAL A 206 8.73 -4.99 4.18
N SER A 207 7.86 -4.43 3.33
CA SER A 207 6.81 -5.14 2.60
C SER A 207 7.35 -6.21 1.64
N HIS A 208 8.62 -6.13 1.23
CA HIS A 208 9.29 -7.16 0.43
C HIS A 208 9.57 -8.44 1.22
N LEU A 209 9.51 -8.39 2.55
CA LEU A 209 9.76 -9.53 3.44
C LEU A 209 8.47 -10.19 3.96
N ARG A 210 7.30 -9.84 3.38
CA ARG A 210 6.03 -10.49 3.72
C ARG A 210 6.09 -12.01 3.44
N PRO A 211 5.42 -12.85 4.25
CA PRO A 211 5.51 -14.31 4.16
C PRO A 211 5.22 -14.89 2.78
N ASP A 212 4.24 -14.33 2.07
CA ASP A 212 3.82 -14.74 0.73
C ASP A 212 4.88 -14.45 -0.34
N ARG A 213 5.89 -13.63 -0.03
CA ARG A 213 7.02 -13.28 -0.90
C ARG A 213 8.31 -14.01 -0.57
N VAL A 214 8.43 -14.57 0.64
CA VAL A 214 9.62 -15.35 1.03
C VAL A 214 9.65 -16.68 0.26
N ARG A 215 10.83 -17.04 -0.25
CA ARG A 215 11.07 -18.29 -1.00
C ARG A 215 12.24 -19.02 -0.38
N ILE A 216 12.36 -20.32 -0.64
CA ILE A 216 13.55 -21.10 -0.24
C ILE A 216 14.79 -20.44 -0.87
N GLY A 217 15.82 -20.22 -0.06
CA GLY A 217 17.02 -19.45 -0.35
C GLY A 217 16.90 -17.94 -0.09
N GLY A 218 15.69 -17.41 0.06
CA GLY A 218 15.42 -16.01 0.34
C GLY A 218 15.46 -15.67 1.83
N VAL A 219 15.66 -14.38 2.12
CA VAL A 219 15.61 -13.86 3.49
C VAL A 219 14.17 -13.48 3.85
N GLY A 220 13.76 -13.80 5.07
CA GLY A 220 12.45 -13.45 5.61
C GLY A 220 12.51 -13.16 7.10
N VAL A 221 11.39 -12.70 7.64
CA VAL A 221 11.18 -12.59 9.08
C VAL A 221 10.37 -13.80 9.53
N PHE A 222 10.82 -14.44 10.60
CA PHE A 222 10.18 -15.62 11.16
C PHE A 222 10.00 -15.47 12.67
N SER A 223 9.07 -16.23 13.23
CA SER A 223 8.87 -16.28 14.68
C SER A 223 8.37 -17.65 15.12
N GLY A 224 8.54 -17.93 16.41
CA GLY A 224 7.98 -19.12 17.04
C GLY A 224 6.52 -18.90 17.41
N ASP A 225 5.72 -19.97 17.40
CA ASP A 225 4.31 -19.94 17.80
C ASP A 225 4.07 -19.33 19.20
N TRP A 226 4.99 -19.52 20.15
CA TRP A 226 4.94 -18.94 21.50
C TRP A 226 5.00 -17.41 21.56
N ALA A 227 5.48 -16.77 20.48
CA ALA A 227 5.65 -15.32 20.41
C ALA A 227 4.37 -14.59 19.98
N ARG A 228 3.34 -15.33 19.55
CA ARG A 228 2.04 -14.77 19.20
C ARG A 228 1.28 -14.35 20.45
N THR A 229 0.73 -13.15 20.40
CA THR A 229 -0.13 -12.54 21.41
C THR A 229 -1.31 -11.89 20.73
N THR A 230 -2.44 -11.78 21.41
CA THR A 230 -3.58 -11.00 20.89
C THR A 230 -3.26 -9.52 21.03
N GLY A 231 -3.22 -8.81 19.90
CA GLY A 231 -3.07 -7.37 19.85
C GLY A 231 -4.29 -6.64 20.41
N PRO A 232 -4.18 -5.33 20.69
CA PRO A 232 -5.31 -4.52 21.16
C PRO A 232 -6.50 -4.48 20.19
N ASP A 233 -6.28 -4.88 18.93
CA ASP A 233 -7.29 -4.90 17.86
C ASP A 233 -7.90 -6.29 17.65
N GLY A 234 -7.47 -7.29 18.41
CA GLY A 234 -7.84 -8.70 18.19
C GLY A 234 -6.92 -9.43 17.21
N ASP A 235 -6.07 -8.71 16.47
CA ASP A 235 -5.12 -9.31 15.52
C ASP A 235 -3.96 -10.04 16.20
N ASP A 236 -3.39 -11.03 15.51
CA ASP A 236 -2.18 -11.72 15.96
C ASP A 236 -0.98 -10.75 15.92
N ARG A 237 -0.40 -10.52 17.10
CA ARG A 237 0.76 -9.66 17.31
C ARG A 237 1.95 -10.50 17.74
N ILE A 238 3.11 -10.21 17.15
CA ILE A 238 4.35 -10.92 17.46
C ILE A 238 5.27 -9.96 18.18
N GLU A 239 5.66 -10.29 19.41
CA GLU A 239 6.55 -9.42 20.20
C GLU A 239 7.92 -9.27 19.52
N VAL A 240 8.45 -10.37 18.97
CA VAL A 240 9.77 -10.42 18.36
C VAL A 240 9.75 -11.27 17.08
N GLY A 241 10.13 -10.67 15.97
CA GLY A 241 10.50 -11.35 14.74
C GLY A 241 12.01 -11.52 14.63
N PHE A 242 12.44 -12.57 13.94
CA PHE A 242 13.84 -12.92 13.74
C PHE A 242 14.15 -12.96 12.25
N VAL A 243 15.30 -12.42 11.85
CA VAL A 243 15.73 -12.46 10.44
C VAL A 243 16.46 -13.76 10.16
N GLY A 244 16.09 -14.45 9.08
CA GLY A 244 16.77 -15.66 8.64
C GLY A 244 16.58 -15.94 7.16
N THR A 245 17.39 -16.85 6.63
CA THR A 245 17.22 -17.40 5.29
C THR A 245 16.34 -18.63 5.38
N LEU A 246 15.23 -18.65 4.65
CA LEU A 246 14.37 -19.83 4.57
C LEU A 246 15.12 -20.91 3.77
N ILE A 247 15.45 -22.04 4.38
CA ILE A 247 16.23 -23.09 3.71
C ILE A 247 15.41 -24.34 3.38
N ASP A 248 14.32 -24.60 4.10
CA ASP A 248 13.43 -25.73 3.83
C ASP A 248 12.06 -25.56 4.52
N HIS A 249 11.16 -26.53 4.30
CA HIS A 249 9.99 -26.76 5.13
C HIS A 249 9.97 -28.20 5.63
N TRP A 250 9.65 -28.38 6.91
CA TRP A 250 9.55 -29.71 7.53
C TRP A 250 8.22 -29.85 8.28
N ASN A 251 7.43 -30.86 7.94
CA ASN A 251 6.09 -31.09 8.49
C ASN A 251 5.16 -29.87 8.43
N GLY A 252 5.33 -29.02 7.40
CA GLY A 252 4.55 -27.80 7.22
C GLY A 252 5.11 -26.56 7.95
N TRP A 253 6.15 -26.73 8.76
CA TRP A 253 6.85 -25.63 9.45
C TRP A 253 8.06 -25.16 8.64
N ALA A 254 8.38 -23.87 8.76
CA ALA A 254 9.53 -23.30 8.09
C ALA A 254 10.84 -23.69 8.80
N VAL A 255 11.91 -23.88 8.02
CA VAL A 255 13.26 -24.13 8.53
C VAL A 255 14.14 -22.96 8.10
N PHE A 256 14.72 -22.25 9.07
CA PHE A 256 15.52 -21.05 8.82
C PHE A 256 16.98 -21.25 9.22
N SER A 257 17.89 -20.66 8.44
CA SER A 257 19.29 -20.44 8.83
C SER A 257 19.49 -19.00 9.30
N CYS A 258 19.97 -18.81 10.52
CA CYS A 258 20.15 -17.50 11.14
C CYS A 258 21.57 -17.28 11.67
N THR A 259 21.92 -16.03 11.95
CA THR A 259 23.24 -15.68 12.52
C THR A 259 23.30 -16.00 14.01
N ARG A 260 24.50 -15.98 14.59
CA ARG A 260 24.70 -16.13 16.05
C ARG A 260 23.87 -15.13 16.86
N GLU A 261 23.86 -13.87 16.45
CA GLU A 261 23.10 -12.82 17.14
C GLU A 261 21.61 -13.14 17.18
N VAL A 262 21.05 -13.59 16.05
CA VAL A 262 19.64 -13.98 15.97
C VAL A 262 19.37 -15.21 16.85
N ALA A 263 20.26 -16.21 16.84
CA ALA A 263 20.15 -17.38 17.70
C ALA A 263 20.19 -17.02 19.21
N GLU A 264 21.06 -16.10 19.61
CA GLU A 264 21.10 -15.55 20.97
C GLU A 264 19.81 -14.82 21.34
N ALA A 265 19.24 -14.06 20.41
CA ALA A 265 17.98 -13.38 20.62
C ALA A 265 16.79 -14.35 20.75
N ILE A 266 16.81 -15.47 20.00
CA ILE A 266 15.83 -16.55 20.12
C ILE A 266 15.89 -17.17 21.52
N VAL A 267 17.09 -17.57 21.97
CA VAL A 267 17.29 -18.15 23.31
C VAL A 267 16.83 -17.17 24.40
N ALA A 268 17.20 -15.90 24.28
CA ALA A 268 16.78 -14.88 25.22
C ALA A 268 15.26 -14.64 25.21
N ASP A 269 14.59 -14.74 24.05
CA ASP A 269 13.13 -14.61 23.95
C ASP A 269 12.38 -15.78 24.56
N GLN A 270 12.88 -16.98 24.33
CA GLN A 270 12.35 -18.20 24.91
C GLN A 270 12.45 -18.16 26.44
N GLN A 271 13.58 -17.69 26.98
CA GLN A 271 13.74 -17.50 28.43
C GLN A 271 12.73 -16.48 28.99
N ARG A 272 12.48 -15.36 28.28
CA ARG A 272 11.44 -14.40 28.67
C ARG A 272 10.05 -15.05 28.67
N HIS A 273 9.76 -15.92 27.70
CA HIS A 273 8.50 -16.66 27.66
C HIS A 273 8.35 -17.60 28.86
N ARG A 274 9.40 -18.36 29.20
CA ARG A 274 9.47 -19.20 30.42
C ARG A 274 9.25 -18.37 31.70
N ASP A 275 9.90 -17.22 31.81
CA ASP A 275 9.76 -16.34 32.97
C ASP A 275 8.34 -15.79 33.13
N ARG A 276 7.69 -15.39 32.02
CA ARG A 276 6.28 -14.96 32.02
C ARG A 276 5.34 -16.08 32.42
N TYR A 277 5.56 -17.29 31.90
CA TYR A 277 4.76 -18.45 32.26
C TYR A 277 4.93 -18.81 33.74
N ARG A 278 6.17 -18.81 34.25
CA ARG A 278 6.48 -18.96 35.67
C ARG A 278 5.77 -17.93 36.53
N HIS A 279 5.75 -16.66 36.12
CA HIS A 279 5.06 -15.60 36.84
C HIS A 279 3.54 -15.87 36.90
N ARG A 280 2.92 -16.26 35.78
CA ARG A 280 1.51 -16.62 35.71
C ARG A 280 1.16 -17.80 36.65
N LEU A 281 2.01 -18.83 36.69
CA LEU A 281 1.81 -19.96 37.62
C LEU A 281 1.87 -19.52 39.09
N ARG A 282 2.76 -18.59 39.44
CA ARG A 282 2.80 -17.99 40.78
C ARG A 282 1.52 -17.25 41.11
N GLU A 283 1.01 -16.44 40.19
CA GLU A 283 -0.26 -15.71 40.38
C GLU A 283 -1.46 -16.67 40.55
N GLN A 284 -1.38 -17.86 39.94
CA GLN A 284 -2.36 -18.94 40.10
C GLN A 284 -2.19 -19.75 41.40
N GLY A 285 -1.21 -19.42 42.24
CA GLY A 285 -0.98 -20.06 43.54
C GLY A 285 -0.22 -21.39 43.47
N VAL A 286 0.49 -21.67 42.37
CA VAL A 286 1.37 -22.83 42.29
C VAL A 286 2.50 -22.71 43.33
N PRO A 287 2.77 -23.74 44.16
CA PRO A 287 3.83 -23.73 45.15
C PRO A 287 5.21 -23.46 44.52
N ALA A 288 6.09 -22.75 45.23
CA ALA A 288 7.40 -22.38 44.71
C ALA A 288 8.24 -23.59 44.25
N ASP A 289 8.19 -24.68 45.01
CA ASP A 289 8.92 -25.94 44.73
C ASP A 289 8.34 -26.71 43.52
N ASP A 290 7.16 -26.30 43.03
CA ASP A 290 6.48 -26.89 41.88
C ASP A 290 6.66 -26.09 40.58
N LEU A 291 7.14 -24.84 40.67
CA LEU A 291 7.18 -23.93 39.53
C LEU A 291 8.09 -24.42 38.42
N ASP A 292 9.34 -24.74 38.73
CA ASP A 292 10.35 -25.16 37.73
C ASP A 292 9.86 -26.40 36.98
N ARG A 293 9.41 -27.42 37.71
CA ARG A 293 8.85 -28.65 37.12
C ARG A 293 7.69 -28.36 36.17
N ARG A 294 6.76 -27.47 36.52
CA ARG A 294 5.61 -27.14 35.66
C ARG A 294 6.01 -26.32 34.45
N VAL A 295 7.00 -25.43 34.58
CA VAL A 295 7.53 -24.68 33.44
C VAL A 295 8.21 -25.65 32.47
N ASP A 296 9.07 -26.54 32.98
CA ASP A 296 9.82 -27.51 32.15
C ASP A 296 8.92 -28.56 31.49
N ALA A 297 7.79 -28.89 32.10
CA ALA A 297 6.80 -29.81 31.52
C ALA A 297 6.01 -29.19 30.35
N GLU A 298 5.97 -27.87 30.23
CA GLU A 298 5.18 -27.14 29.22
C GLU A 298 6.06 -26.44 28.19
N LEU A 299 7.28 -26.07 28.57
CA LEU A 299 8.22 -25.31 27.77
C LEU A 299 9.60 -25.95 27.89
N ALA A 300 10.24 -26.24 26.76
CA ALA A 300 11.64 -26.66 26.73
C ALA A 300 12.54 -25.64 27.45
N ASP A 301 13.77 -26.00 27.83
CA ASP A 301 14.78 -25.05 28.29
C ASP A 301 15.82 -24.81 27.19
N LEU A 302 16.03 -23.55 26.83
CA LEU A 302 16.94 -23.17 25.75
C LEU A 302 18.14 -22.43 26.31
N SER A 303 19.34 -22.91 26.01
CA SER A 303 20.58 -22.31 26.50
C SER A 303 21.72 -22.50 25.49
N PHE A 304 22.84 -21.82 25.74
CA PHE A 304 24.08 -22.04 25.02
C PHE A 304 25.08 -22.83 25.86
N ASP A 305 25.63 -23.88 25.27
CA ASP A 305 26.81 -24.60 25.74
C ASP A 305 27.97 -24.27 24.77
N GLY A 306 28.67 -23.18 25.08
CA GLY A 306 29.63 -22.56 24.16
C GLY A 306 28.95 -22.08 22.88
N ASP A 307 29.33 -22.69 21.75
CA ASP A 307 28.77 -22.39 20.44
C ASP A 307 27.51 -23.21 20.12
N VAL A 308 27.12 -24.18 20.94
CA VAL A 308 25.98 -25.07 20.64
C VAL A 308 24.73 -24.59 21.35
N ILE A 309 23.61 -24.46 20.63
CA ILE A 309 22.30 -24.29 21.28
C ILE A 309 21.91 -25.65 21.85
N VAL A 310 21.61 -25.69 23.15
CA VAL A 310 21.09 -26.85 23.84
C VAL A 310 19.62 -26.62 24.12
N ALA A 311 18.79 -27.52 23.62
CA ALA A 311 17.38 -27.57 23.92
C ALA A 311 17.07 -28.79 24.77
N ASP A 312 16.87 -28.56 26.05
CA ASP A 312 16.49 -29.58 27.00
C ASP A 312 14.97 -29.74 27.00
N GLN A 313 14.51 -30.89 26.51
CA GLN A 313 13.09 -31.21 26.34
C GLN A 313 12.70 -32.44 27.16
N ARG A 314 13.56 -32.87 28.09
CA ARG A 314 13.38 -34.11 28.84
C ARG A 314 12.08 -34.12 29.63
N ALA A 315 11.77 -33.00 30.28
CA ALA A 315 10.53 -32.83 31.03
C ALA A 315 9.31 -32.65 30.11
N LEU A 316 9.45 -31.93 29.00
CA LEU A 316 8.38 -31.67 28.04
C LEU A 316 7.93 -32.96 27.30
N SER A 317 8.89 -33.83 26.97
CA SER A 317 8.65 -35.05 26.18
C SER A 317 8.51 -36.31 27.03
N ASP A 318 8.71 -36.22 28.35
CA ASP A 318 8.86 -37.36 29.25
C ASP A 318 9.86 -38.40 28.74
N ASP A 319 10.97 -37.93 28.16
CA ASP A 319 12.03 -38.73 27.55
C ASP A 319 13.40 -38.25 28.06
N PRO A 320 14.15 -39.06 28.83
CA PRO A 320 15.44 -38.65 29.39
C PRO A 320 16.52 -38.35 28.33
N GLU A 321 16.35 -38.82 27.09
CA GLU A 321 17.29 -38.58 25.99
C GLU A 321 16.86 -37.43 25.06
N ALA A 322 15.73 -36.76 25.36
CA ALA A 322 15.23 -35.62 24.57
C ALA A 322 16.03 -34.33 24.83
N ILE A 323 17.32 -34.36 24.48
CA ILE A 323 18.19 -33.18 24.41
C ILE A 323 18.62 -32.99 22.97
N GLU A 324 18.18 -31.89 22.37
CA GLU A 324 18.62 -31.49 21.04
C GLU A 324 19.81 -30.53 21.13
N ARG A 325 20.83 -30.77 20.29
CA ARG A 325 22.04 -29.96 20.20
C ARG A 325 22.19 -29.42 18.79
N ILE A 326 22.17 -28.11 18.66
CA ILE A 326 22.24 -27.40 17.38
C ILE A 326 23.57 -26.66 17.30
N PRO A 327 24.62 -27.30 16.73
CA PRO A 327 25.88 -26.60 16.47
C PRO A 327 25.71 -25.62 15.30
N PRO A 328 26.57 -24.61 15.19
CA PRO A 328 26.63 -23.80 13.99
C PRO A 328 27.16 -24.63 12.82
N ASP A 329 26.71 -24.30 11.61
CA ASP A 329 27.23 -24.86 10.36
C ASP A 329 28.63 -24.31 10.01
N GLY A 330 29.15 -24.72 8.86
CA GLY A 330 30.46 -24.28 8.36
C GLY A 330 30.59 -22.76 8.18
N ASP A 331 29.47 -22.06 8.00
CA ASP A 331 29.39 -20.60 7.84
C ASP A 331 29.07 -19.88 9.17
N ARG A 332 29.13 -20.60 10.29
CA ARG A 332 28.81 -20.12 11.64
C ARG A 332 27.34 -19.69 11.81
N ARG A 333 26.43 -20.29 11.04
CA ARG A 333 24.98 -20.03 11.11
C ARG A 333 24.26 -21.19 11.82
N TYR A 334 23.10 -20.89 12.38
CA TYR A 334 22.30 -21.86 13.12
C TYR A 334 21.08 -22.24 12.31
N VAL A 335 20.83 -23.54 12.16
CA VAL A 335 19.61 -24.05 11.55
C VAL A 335 18.56 -24.25 12.64
N VAL A 336 17.52 -23.44 12.62
CA VAL A 336 16.36 -23.59 13.50
C VAL A 336 15.26 -24.31 12.72
N MET A 337 14.93 -25.52 13.16
CA MET A 337 14.02 -26.42 12.45
C MET A 337 12.79 -26.79 13.28
N GLY A 338 11.76 -27.22 12.56
CA GLY A 338 10.60 -27.86 13.15
C GLY A 338 10.96 -29.20 13.77
N ARG A 339 10.65 -29.37 15.04
CA ARG A 339 10.54 -30.64 15.78
C ARG A 339 9.81 -30.36 17.08
N SER A 340 10.39 -29.49 17.89
CA SER A 340 9.86 -29.09 19.20
C SER A 340 9.43 -27.62 19.23
N TRP A 341 9.69 -26.92 18.13
CA TRP A 341 9.28 -25.54 17.88
C TRP A 341 8.63 -25.44 16.52
N CYS A 342 7.54 -24.70 16.47
CA CYS A 342 6.82 -24.43 15.25
C CYS A 342 7.24 -23.04 14.78
N TRP A 343 8.07 -23.00 13.73
CA TRP A 343 8.53 -21.76 13.12
C TRP A 343 7.68 -21.42 11.91
N GLU A 344 7.30 -20.16 11.81
CA GLU A 344 6.54 -19.62 10.69
C GLU A 344 7.21 -18.39 10.13
N ALA A 345 7.13 -18.21 8.81
CA ALA A 345 7.36 -16.90 8.22
C ALA A 345 6.20 -15.98 8.63
N VAL A 346 6.53 -14.78 9.12
CA VAL A 346 5.54 -13.85 9.68
C VAL A 346 5.60 -12.50 8.99
N ASP A 347 4.48 -11.78 8.95
CA ASP A 347 4.47 -10.41 8.43
C ASP A 347 5.37 -9.53 9.32
N PRO A 348 6.43 -8.92 8.78
CA PRO A 348 7.27 -7.99 9.55
C PRO A 348 6.46 -6.88 10.22
N TYR A 349 5.35 -6.46 9.62
CA TYR A 349 4.45 -5.46 10.19
C TYR A 349 3.64 -5.98 11.38
N ALA A 350 3.51 -7.28 11.58
CA ALA A 350 2.90 -7.86 12.78
C ALA A 350 3.88 -7.87 13.98
N CYS A 351 5.18 -7.70 13.72
CA CYS A 351 6.20 -7.66 14.75
C CYS A 351 6.26 -6.30 15.47
N ASP A 352 6.50 -6.32 16.79
CA ASP A 352 6.83 -5.09 17.55
C ASP A 352 8.29 -4.69 17.41
N ARG A 353 9.16 -5.71 17.36
CA ARG A 353 10.61 -5.63 17.16
C ARG A 353 11.05 -6.73 16.20
N ILE A 354 12.10 -6.43 15.43
CA ILE A 354 12.81 -7.44 14.63
C ILE A 354 14.28 -7.48 15.07
N VAL A 355 14.85 -8.68 15.16
CA VAL A 355 16.28 -8.89 15.44
C VAL A 355 16.98 -9.52 14.24
N GLY A 356 18.15 -8.97 13.91
CA GLY A 356 18.97 -9.36 12.76
C GLY A 356 18.95 -8.32 11.64
N ASP A 357 19.87 -8.49 10.69
CA ASP A 357 20.07 -7.56 9.58
C ASP A 357 19.04 -7.79 8.47
N LEU A 358 18.10 -6.85 8.29
CA LEU A 358 17.16 -6.95 7.16
C LEU A 358 17.84 -6.49 5.86
N PRO A 359 17.69 -7.27 4.78
CA PRO A 359 18.26 -6.95 3.48
C PRO A 359 17.46 -5.83 2.81
N GLU A 360 18.13 -5.11 1.92
CA GLU A 360 17.47 -4.23 0.96
C GLU A 360 16.60 -5.03 -0.02
N PRO A 361 15.60 -4.41 -0.68
CA PRO A 361 14.65 -5.12 -1.56
C PRO A 361 15.31 -5.96 -2.66
N ASP A 362 16.45 -5.52 -3.21
CA ASP A 362 17.23 -6.20 -4.24
C ASP A 362 18.06 -7.38 -3.71
N GLN A 363 18.33 -7.41 -2.40
CA GLN A 363 19.13 -8.44 -1.73
C GLN A 363 18.28 -9.59 -1.16
N ALA A 364 17.00 -9.35 -0.86
CA ALA A 364 16.14 -10.31 -0.16
C ALA A 364 15.91 -11.63 -0.93
N GLN A 365 16.03 -11.62 -2.27
CA GLN A 365 15.84 -12.80 -3.13
C GLN A 365 17.16 -13.39 -3.66
N ALA A 366 18.29 -12.74 -3.39
CA ALA A 366 19.60 -13.22 -3.81
C ALA A 366 20.12 -14.29 -2.85
N GLY A 367 19.50 -15.47 -2.87
CA GLY A 367 19.98 -16.62 -2.11
C GLY A 367 21.34 -17.11 -2.61
N PRO A 368 22.19 -17.68 -1.73
CA PRO A 368 23.43 -18.32 -2.16
C PRO A 368 23.12 -19.48 -3.11
N ARG A 369 23.94 -19.63 -4.16
CA ARG A 369 23.85 -20.78 -5.08
C ARG A 369 24.02 -22.07 -4.29
N PRO A 370 23.26 -23.13 -4.60
CA PRO A 370 23.32 -24.39 -3.87
C PRO A 370 24.70 -25.02 -4.04
N GLY A 371 25.54 -24.87 -3.03
CA GLY A 371 26.81 -25.56 -2.88
C GLY A 371 26.68 -26.58 -1.76
N HIS A 372 26.53 -27.85 -2.14
CA HIS A 372 26.61 -29.03 -1.27
C HIS A 372 25.66 -29.04 -0.06
N ALA A 373 24.48 -29.60 -0.27
CA ALA A 373 23.77 -30.31 0.79
C ALA A 373 24.73 -31.34 1.40
N ALA A 374 25.23 -31.08 2.60
CA ALA A 374 25.73 -32.15 3.45
C ALA A 374 24.49 -32.98 3.81
N SER A 375 24.46 -34.21 3.31
CA SER A 375 23.46 -35.21 3.64
C SER A 375 23.31 -35.30 5.16
N LEU A 376 22.17 -34.83 5.68
CA LEU A 376 21.65 -35.27 6.96
C LEU A 376 21.17 -36.71 6.77
N GLU A 377 22.10 -37.67 6.84
CA GLU A 377 21.74 -39.07 7.10
C GLU A 377 21.27 -39.15 8.56
N ALA A 378 19.96 -39.03 8.75
CA ALA A 378 19.31 -39.58 9.93
C ALA A 378 19.27 -41.10 9.78
N GLU A 379 20.07 -41.82 10.55
CA GLU A 379 19.87 -43.26 10.74
C GLU A 379 18.47 -43.54 11.31
N PRO A 380 17.78 -44.59 10.84
CA PRO A 380 16.45 -44.91 11.32
C PRO A 380 16.55 -45.71 12.63
N ALA A 381 16.16 -45.11 13.75
CA ALA A 381 15.77 -45.90 14.91
C ALA A 381 14.43 -46.59 14.62
N SER A 382 14.51 -47.89 14.35
CA SER A 382 13.40 -48.80 14.11
C SER A 382 12.40 -48.83 15.27
N ALA A 383 11.15 -48.56 14.92
CA ALA A 383 9.87 -48.88 15.54
C ALA A 383 9.86 -49.82 16.77
N ALA A 384 9.19 -49.33 17.83
CA ALA A 384 8.20 -50.14 18.55
C ALA A 384 6.87 -49.38 18.54
N ALA A 385 5.88 -49.96 17.87
CA ALA A 385 4.52 -49.46 17.82
C ALA A 385 3.89 -49.46 19.23
N SER A 386 3.26 -48.36 19.60
CA SER A 386 2.13 -48.36 20.54
C SER A 386 1.17 -47.27 20.11
N ASP A 387 -0.03 -47.72 19.74
CA ASP A 387 -1.22 -46.91 19.49
C ASP A 387 -1.39 -45.83 20.55
N THR A 388 -1.45 -44.56 20.14
CA THR A 388 -2.25 -43.54 20.82
C THR A 388 -2.64 -42.45 19.84
N THR A 389 -3.69 -42.72 19.08
CA THR A 389 -4.45 -41.74 18.32
C THR A 389 -5.21 -40.83 19.27
N THR A 390 -4.60 -39.81 19.91
CA THR A 390 -5.40 -38.75 20.59
C THR A 390 -4.77 -37.38 20.88
N THR A 391 -3.56 -37.02 20.41
CA THR A 391 -2.97 -35.72 20.81
C THR A 391 -2.91 -34.66 19.71
N ASN A 392 -3.05 -35.02 18.43
CA ASN A 392 -2.75 -34.08 17.34
C ASN A 392 -3.95 -33.25 16.79
N GLU A 393 -5.08 -33.27 17.48
CA GLU A 393 -6.25 -32.43 17.12
C GLU A 393 -6.34 -31.13 17.95
N SER A 394 -5.66 -31.06 19.10
CA SER A 394 -5.71 -29.91 20.01
C SER A 394 -4.98 -28.67 19.46
N ASN A 395 -3.92 -28.86 18.66
CA ASN A 395 -3.19 -27.74 18.05
C ASN A 395 -3.82 -27.24 16.74
N ARG A 396 -4.70 -28.01 16.09
CA ARG A 396 -5.45 -27.54 14.91
C ARG A 396 -6.72 -26.76 15.24
N ARG A 397 -7.31 -26.94 16.43
CA ARG A 397 -8.55 -26.24 16.83
C ARG A 397 -8.34 -24.83 17.39
N ARG A 398 -7.10 -24.36 17.57
CA ARG A 398 -6.81 -22.98 17.99
C ARG A 398 -6.47 -22.02 16.84
N ALA A 399 -6.42 -22.51 15.59
CA ALA A 399 -6.09 -21.72 14.41
C ALA A 399 -7.22 -21.71 13.34
N ARG A 400 -8.48 -21.77 13.78
CA ARG A 400 -9.65 -21.54 12.92
C ARG A 400 -10.68 -20.68 13.60
#